data_AF-A0A2V8GS30-F1
#
_entry.id   AF-A0A2V8GS30-F1
#
_cell.length_a   1.000
_cell.length_b   1.000
_cell.length_c   1.000
_cell.angle_alpha   90.00
_cell.angle_beta   90.00
_cell.angle_gamma   90.00
#
_symmetry.space_group_name_H-M   'P 1'
#
loop_
_entity.id
_entity.type
_entity.pdbx_description
1 polymer ?
#
loop_
_entity_poly.entity_id
_entity_poly.type
_entity_poly.pdbx_seq_one_letter_code
_entity_poly.pdbx_strand_id
1 'polypeptide(L)'
;TIKITFTGSAGQSFGAFIPRGITMTLVGDANDGFGKGLSGGKVIAYPPKRSTFKSEENIIVGNVAFYGATGGEAYVRGMAGERFCVRNSGAHVVVEGVGDHGCEYMTGGRVVVLGRTGRNFAAGMSGGIAYVLDRDGLFARKSNREMVDLEPLIDAEDIDYVRVAIMKHATLTGSRYAETILADWANLQKKFVKIMPRDYKRALAAEAARREEEARQATMVAPVVAAKKVRKSKRGVSAKALQQLHG
;
A
#
# COMPACT_ATOMS: atom_id res chain seq x y z
N THR A 1 -9.62 -4.91 -20.15
CA THR A 1 -8.89 -3.83 -19.47
C THR A 1 -8.62 -2.71 -20.45
N ILE A 2 -9.00 -1.48 -20.12
CA ILE A 2 -8.84 -0.28 -20.96
C ILE A 2 -7.56 0.45 -20.55
N LYS A 3 -6.76 0.89 -21.53
CA LYS A 3 -5.53 1.65 -21.32
C LYS A 3 -5.57 2.92 -22.17
N ILE A 4 -5.40 4.08 -21.54
CA ILE A 4 -5.46 5.38 -22.20
C ILE A 4 -4.19 6.15 -21.84
N THR A 5 -3.52 6.71 -22.86
CA THR A 5 -2.32 7.52 -22.67
C THR A 5 -2.58 8.94 -23.15
N PHE A 6 -2.24 9.90 -22.31
CA PHE A 6 -2.36 11.33 -22.54
C PHE A 6 -0.96 11.94 -22.59
N THR A 7 -0.78 12.99 -23.38
CA THR A 7 0.48 13.74 -23.45
C THR A 7 0.20 15.23 -23.32
N GLY A 8 0.97 15.93 -22.49
CA GLY A 8 0.80 17.35 -22.21
C GLY A 8 0.45 17.61 -20.75
N SER A 9 -0.08 18.80 -20.46
CA SER A 9 -0.41 19.23 -19.10
C SER A 9 -1.89 19.00 -18.83
N ALA A 10 -2.19 18.18 -17.82
CA ALA A 10 -3.56 17.91 -17.43
C ALA A 10 -4.10 19.00 -16.49
N GLY A 11 -5.37 19.34 -16.69
CA GLY A 11 -6.12 20.20 -15.78
C GLY A 11 -6.38 19.53 -14.43
N GLN A 12 -7.24 20.20 -13.65
CA GLN A 12 -7.69 19.74 -12.35
C GLN A 12 -8.40 18.38 -12.45
N SER A 13 -8.26 17.55 -11.40
CA SER A 13 -8.98 16.27 -11.26
C SER A 13 -8.72 15.22 -12.35
N PHE A 14 -7.56 15.25 -12.99
CA PHE A 14 -7.17 14.19 -13.92
C PHE A 14 -7.18 12.82 -13.22
N GLY A 15 -7.82 11.83 -13.84
CA GLY A 15 -7.90 10.48 -13.27
C GLY A 15 -8.79 10.39 -12.01
N ALA A 16 -9.74 11.30 -11.83
CA ALA A 16 -10.69 11.21 -10.74
C ALA A 16 -11.67 10.03 -10.90
N PHE A 17 -12.01 9.38 -9.79
CA PHE A 17 -13.04 8.32 -9.69
C PHE A 17 -12.86 7.12 -10.61
N ILE A 18 -11.63 6.84 -11.04
CA ILE A 18 -11.37 5.78 -12.03
C ILE A 18 -11.59 4.39 -11.41
N PRO A 19 -12.49 3.57 -12.00
CA PRO A 19 -12.80 2.24 -11.49
C PRO A 19 -11.77 1.19 -11.92
N ARG A 20 -11.87 0.02 -11.30
CA ARG A 20 -11.08 -1.17 -11.67
C ARG A 20 -11.25 -1.49 -13.16
N GLY A 21 -10.13 -1.84 -13.79
CA GLY A 21 -10.09 -2.22 -15.20
C GLY A 21 -9.69 -1.09 -16.16
N ILE A 22 -9.53 0.14 -15.65
CA ILE A 22 -9.02 1.29 -16.41
C ILE A 22 -7.61 1.67 -15.94
N THR A 23 -6.71 1.91 -16.89
CA THR A 23 -5.39 2.50 -16.64
C THR A 23 -5.25 3.80 -17.43
N MET A 24 -4.97 4.90 -16.74
CA MET A 24 -4.69 6.20 -17.34
C MET A 24 -3.22 6.55 -17.12
N THR A 25 -2.52 6.88 -18.19
CA THR A 25 -1.12 7.28 -18.17
C THR A 25 -0.99 8.69 -18.69
N LEU A 26 -0.34 9.58 -17.94
CA LEU A 26 -0.05 10.94 -18.33
C LEU A 26 1.46 11.11 -18.55
N VAL A 27 1.83 11.45 -19.78
CA VAL A 27 3.18 11.88 -20.16
C VAL A 27 3.24 13.40 -20.12
N GLY A 28 3.65 13.96 -18.98
CA GLY A 28 3.54 15.38 -18.68
C GLY A 28 3.38 15.64 -17.19
N ASP A 29 2.61 16.67 -16.88
CA ASP A 29 2.32 17.17 -15.54
C ASP A 29 0.82 17.37 -15.35
N ALA A 30 0.37 17.45 -14.10
CA ALA A 30 -1.03 17.67 -13.76
C ALA A 30 -1.19 18.69 -12.65
N ASN A 31 -2.28 19.46 -12.72
CA ASN A 31 -2.73 20.34 -11.65
C ASN A 31 -3.35 19.55 -10.47
N ASP A 32 -4.04 20.24 -9.56
CA ASP A 32 -4.53 19.65 -8.31
C ASP A 32 -5.60 18.58 -8.50
N GLY A 33 -5.78 17.76 -7.45
CA GLY A 33 -6.80 16.72 -7.43
C GLY A 33 -6.51 15.53 -8.35
N PHE A 34 -5.27 15.36 -8.80
CA PHE A 34 -4.85 14.18 -9.56
C PHE A 34 -5.25 12.89 -8.83
N GLY A 35 -6.00 12.01 -9.49
CA GLY A 35 -6.46 10.76 -8.88
C GLY A 35 -7.48 10.92 -7.76
N LYS A 36 -8.18 12.07 -7.65
CA LYS A 36 -9.22 12.32 -6.63
C LYS A 36 -10.25 11.18 -6.61
N GLY A 37 -10.48 10.58 -5.44
CA GLY A 37 -11.45 9.50 -5.28
C GLY A 37 -11.16 8.24 -6.12
N LEU A 38 -9.89 7.93 -6.40
CA LEU A 38 -9.51 6.71 -7.12
C LEU A 38 -10.21 5.47 -6.54
N SER A 39 -10.85 4.68 -7.41
CA SER A 39 -11.85 3.65 -7.07
C SER A 39 -11.56 2.27 -7.70
N GLY A 40 -10.28 1.89 -7.74
CA GLY A 40 -9.80 0.58 -8.18
C GLY A 40 -9.00 0.60 -9.48
N GLY A 41 -9.01 1.74 -10.18
CA GLY A 41 -8.24 1.96 -11.40
C GLY A 41 -6.75 2.11 -11.15
N LYS A 42 -6.01 2.38 -12.24
CA LYS A 42 -4.59 2.71 -12.18
C LYS A 42 -4.32 4.07 -12.82
N VAL A 43 -3.61 4.95 -12.13
CA VAL A 43 -3.24 6.28 -12.67
C VAL A 43 -1.74 6.48 -12.55
N ILE A 44 -1.10 6.82 -13.66
CA ILE A 44 0.35 6.96 -13.78
C ILE A 44 0.67 8.35 -14.32
N ALA A 45 1.66 9.03 -13.75
CA ALA A 45 2.18 10.30 -14.28
C ALA A 45 3.71 10.28 -14.31
N TYR A 46 4.29 10.72 -15.42
CA TYR A 46 5.74 10.91 -15.55
C TYR A 46 6.08 11.99 -16.58
N PRO A 47 7.21 12.70 -16.41
CA PRO A 47 7.63 13.72 -17.34
C PRO A 47 7.98 13.14 -18.73
N PRO A 48 7.85 13.93 -19.82
CA PRO A 48 8.25 13.50 -21.16
C PRO A 48 9.72 13.07 -21.20
N LYS A 49 10.07 12.09 -22.06
CA LYS A 49 11.44 11.54 -22.16
C LYS A 49 12.53 12.58 -22.41
N ARG A 50 12.20 13.70 -23.05
CA ARG A 50 13.12 14.81 -23.37
C ARG A 50 13.39 15.76 -22.19
N SER A 51 12.73 15.55 -21.05
CA SER A 51 12.90 16.40 -19.87
C SER A 51 14.30 16.21 -19.29
N THR A 52 14.97 17.32 -19.01
CA THR A 52 16.36 17.34 -18.52
C THR A 52 16.47 17.54 -17.01
N PHE A 53 15.37 17.91 -16.34
CA PHE A 53 15.33 18.07 -14.90
C PHE A 53 15.24 16.72 -14.17
N LYS A 54 15.67 16.72 -12.91
CA LYS A 54 15.51 15.58 -11.99
C LYS A 54 14.07 15.51 -11.51
N SER A 55 13.37 14.41 -11.80
CA SER A 55 11.96 14.29 -11.47
C SER A 55 11.72 14.35 -9.96
N GLU A 56 12.63 13.76 -9.19
CA GLU A 56 12.59 13.68 -7.73
C GLU A 56 12.77 15.03 -7.01
N GLU A 57 13.12 16.09 -7.76
CA GLU A 57 13.27 17.47 -7.26
C GLU A 57 12.20 18.42 -7.83
N ASN A 58 11.26 17.94 -8.65
CA ASN A 58 10.31 18.79 -9.39
C ASN A 58 8.86 18.31 -9.23
N ILE A 59 7.94 19.26 -9.10
CA ILE A 59 6.49 18.98 -8.98
C ILE A 59 5.96 18.49 -10.34
N ILE A 60 5.32 17.32 -10.33
CA ILE A 60 4.66 16.70 -11.49
C ILE A 60 3.15 16.60 -11.30
N VAL A 61 2.68 16.51 -10.07
CA VAL A 61 1.25 16.57 -9.74
C VAL A 61 1.00 17.61 -8.65
N GLY A 62 -0.09 18.36 -8.79
CA GLY A 62 -0.45 19.42 -7.85
C GLY A 62 -0.88 18.93 -6.46
N ASN A 63 -1.58 19.81 -5.75
CA ASN A 63 -2.04 19.58 -4.39
C ASN A 63 -3.20 18.58 -4.33
N VAL A 64 -3.45 18.04 -3.14
CA VAL A 64 -4.67 17.27 -2.82
C VAL A 64 -4.83 16.04 -3.75
N ALA A 65 -3.72 15.52 -4.29
CA ALA A 65 -3.73 14.33 -5.12
C ALA A 65 -4.19 13.12 -4.29
N PHE A 66 -4.99 12.26 -4.91
CA PHE A 66 -5.60 11.07 -4.30
C PHE A 66 -6.49 11.36 -3.08
N TYR A 67 -7.10 12.55 -3.04
CA TYR A 67 -8.05 12.89 -1.99
C TYR A 67 -9.15 11.83 -1.86
N GLY A 68 -9.27 11.26 -0.66
CA GLY A 68 -10.36 10.35 -0.30
C GLY A 68 -10.31 8.98 -0.96
N ALA A 69 -9.18 8.57 -1.54
CA ALA A 69 -9.15 7.40 -2.42
C ALA A 69 -9.50 6.09 -1.68
N THR A 70 -10.35 5.23 -2.25
CA THR A 70 -10.83 3.97 -1.63
C THR A 70 -10.49 2.73 -2.47
N GLY A 71 -9.52 2.85 -3.38
CA GLY A 71 -8.83 1.69 -3.94
C GLY A 71 -8.17 1.98 -5.28
N GLY A 72 -7.21 1.14 -5.69
CA GLY A 72 -6.48 1.30 -6.94
C GLY A 72 -4.99 1.49 -6.72
N GLU A 73 -4.24 1.66 -7.81
CA GLU A 73 -2.79 1.84 -7.78
C GLU A 73 -2.39 3.14 -8.49
N ALA A 74 -1.39 3.84 -7.97
CA ALA A 74 -0.85 5.01 -8.65
C ALA A 74 0.66 5.14 -8.55
N TYR A 75 1.27 5.70 -9.60
CA TYR A 75 2.72 5.82 -9.74
C TYR A 75 3.06 7.19 -10.34
N VAL A 76 3.69 8.06 -9.54
CA VAL A 76 4.00 9.44 -9.91
C VAL A 76 5.51 9.65 -9.90
N ARG A 77 6.12 9.68 -11.09
CA ARG A 77 7.56 9.99 -11.23
C ARG A 77 7.75 11.49 -11.12
N GLY A 78 7.83 11.94 -9.88
CA GLY A 78 8.18 13.29 -9.48
C GLY A 78 7.60 13.63 -8.12
N MET A 79 7.69 14.91 -7.74
CA MET A 79 7.09 15.40 -6.51
C MET A 79 5.59 15.68 -6.70
N ALA A 80 4.83 15.45 -5.63
CA ALA A 80 3.49 15.97 -5.47
C ALA A 80 3.48 17.24 -4.61
N GLY A 81 2.45 18.06 -4.79
CA GLY A 81 2.19 19.22 -3.93
C GLY A 81 1.78 18.85 -2.50
N GLU A 82 1.10 19.79 -1.84
CA GLU A 82 0.63 19.65 -0.47
C GLU A 82 -0.57 18.70 -0.35
N ARG A 83 -0.82 18.19 0.86
CA ARG A 83 -1.97 17.33 1.20
C ARG A 83 -2.08 16.11 0.30
N PHE A 84 -0.93 15.58 -0.11
CA PHE A 84 -0.85 14.34 -0.89
C PHE A 84 -1.48 13.17 -0.11
N CYS A 85 -2.37 12.41 -0.77
CA CYS A 85 -3.10 11.29 -0.16
C CYS A 85 -3.92 11.69 1.09
N VAL A 86 -4.38 12.93 1.17
CA VAL A 86 -5.29 13.36 2.24
C VAL A 86 -6.55 12.49 2.23
N ARG A 87 -6.94 11.96 3.40
CA ARG A 87 -8.07 11.03 3.56
C ARG A 87 -8.01 9.77 2.70
N ASN A 88 -6.83 9.35 2.23
CA ASN A 88 -6.69 8.07 1.55
C ASN A 88 -7.20 6.93 2.46
N SER A 89 -8.07 6.10 1.92
CA SER A 89 -8.82 5.05 2.59
C SER A 89 -8.61 3.69 1.92
N GLY A 90 -7.75 3.57 0.89
CA GLY A 90 -7.55 2.30 0.20
C GLY A 90 -6.63 2.28 -1.02
N ALA A 91 -6.15 3.41 -1.53
CA ALA A 91 -5.25 3.41 -2.67
C ALA A 91 -3.80 3.07 -2.29
N HIS A 92 -3.10 2.41 -3.22
CA HIS A 92 -1.67 2.12 -3.14
C HIS A 92 -0.89 3.04 -4.07
N VAL A 93 -0.01 3.89 -3.51
CA VAL A 93 0.60 4.97 -4.28
C VAL A 93 2.11 5.03 -4.07
N VAL A 94 2.87 5.23 -5.15
CA VAL A 94 4.31 5.50 -5.12
C VAL A 94 4.60 6.87 -5.75
N VAL A 95 5.34 7.72 -5.04
CA VAL A 95 5.71 9.08 -5.45
C VAL A 95 7.16 9.40 -5.08
N GLU A 96 7.84 10.30 -5.80
CA GLU A 96 9.26 10.62 -5.56
C GLU A 96 9.49 11.71 -4.50
N GLY A 97 8.45 12.44 -4.12
CA GLY A 97 8.47 13.41 -3.03
C GLY A 97 7.10 14.04 -2.82
N VAL A 98 6.88 14.68 -1.67
CA VAL A 98 5.60 15.31 -1.33
C VAL A 98 5.81 16.63 -0.61
N GLY A 99 4.86 17.56 -0.75
CA GLY A 99 4.80 18.79 0.04
C GLY A 99 4.35 18.58 1.49
N ASP A 100 3.88 19.66 2.12
CA ASP A 100 3.38 19.65 3.50
C ASP A 100 2.07 18.85 3.61
N HIS A 101 1.78 18.34 4.82
CA HIS A 101 0.54 17.61 5.14
C HIS A 101 0.33 16.31 4.35
N GLY A 102 1.41 15.65 3.93
CA GLY A 102 1.30 14.33 3.30
C GLY A 102 0.62 13.30 4.22
N CYS A 103 -0.26 12.47 3.65
CA CYS A 103 -1.04 11.44 4.35
C CYS A 103 -1.93 11.95 5.50
N GLU A 104 -2.30 13.24 5.49
CA GLU A 104 -3.19 13.81 6.48
C GLU A 104 -4.56 13.08 6.48
N TYR A 105 -5.08 12.74 7.64
CA TYR A 105 -6.35 12.01 7.83
C TYR A 105 -6.46 10.68 7.06
N MET A 106 -5.34 10.06 6.66
CA MET A 106 -5.35 8.76 5.99
C MET A 106 -5.88 7.67 6.94
N THR A 107 -6.81 6.85 6.42
CA THR A 107 -7.52 5.78 7.14
C THR A 107 -7.28 4.39 6.54
N GLY A 108 -6.63 4.30 5.38
CA GLY A 108 -6.37 3.04 4.71
C GLY A 108 -5.50 3.19 3.47
N GLY A 109 -5.12 2.05 2.87
CA GLY A 109 -4.19 2.00 1.73
C GLY A 109 -2.72 2.00 2.14
N ARG A 110 -1.82 2.11 1.16
CA ARG A 110 -0.37 2.17 1.39
C ARG A 110 0.29 3.24 0.53
N VAL A 111 1.17 4.04 1.11
CA VAL A 111 1.87 5.13 0.40
C VAL A 111 3.38 4.96 0.53
N VAL A 112 4.11 4.97 -0.58
CA VAL A 112 5.57 4.94 -0.62
C VAL A 112 6.08 6.26 -1.19
N VAL A 113 6.85 7.00 -0.40
CA VAL A 113 7.50 8.26 -0.80
C VAL A 113 9.00 8.02 -0.91
N LEU A 114 9.54 8.17 -2.11
CA LEU A 114 10.94 7.84 -2.42
C LEU A 114 11.91 8.99 -2.14
N GLY A 115 11.46 10.09 -1.56
CA GLY A 115 12.29 11.28 -1.35
C GLY A 115 11.71 12.24 -0.33
N ARG A 116 11.95 13.53 -0.56
CA ARG A 116 11.67 14.59 0.41
C ARG A 116 10.19 14.66 0.74
N THR A 117 9.90 14.94 2.01
CA THR A 117 8.56 15.30 2.50
C THR A 117 8.56 16.73 3.02
N GLY A 118 7.38 17.35 3.01
CA GLY A 118 7.09 18.54 3.79
C GLY A 118 6.76 18.24 5.26
N ARG A 119 6.31 19.28 5.96
CA ARG A 119 5.97 19.30 7.39
C ARG A 119 4.60 18.67 7.67
N ASN A 120 4.35 18.39 8.95
CA ASN A 120 3.09 17.88 9.47
C ASN A 120 2.60 16.61 8.76
N PHE A 121 3.53 15.76 8.29
CA PHE A 121 3.21 14.50 7.65
C PHE A 121 2.46 13.57 8.62
N ALA A 122 1.44 12.86 8.13
CA ALA A 122 0.61 11.91 8.88
C ALA A 122 -0.24 12.52 10.02
N ALA A 123 -0.49 13.83 10.02
CA ALA A 123 -1.42 14.43 10.97
C ALA A 123 -2.83 13.83 10.84
N GLY A 124 -3.42 13.41 11.96
CA GLY A 124 -4.73 12.75 11.98
C GLY A 124 -4.79 11.39 11.26
N MET A 125 -3.65 10.80 10.88
CA MET A 125 -3.62 9.49 10.24
C MET A 125 -4.04 8.40 11.24
N SER A 126 -5.15 7.71 10.95
CA SER A 126 -5.77 6.73 11.83
C SER A 126 -5.82 5.32 11.24
N GLY A 127 -5.48 5.14 9.96
CA GLY A 127 -5.27 3.81 9.37
C GLY A 127 -4.41 3.81 8.11
N GLY A 128 -4.07 2.60 7.64
CA GLY A 128 -3.14 2.38 6.54
C GLY A 128 -1.66 2.44 6.97
N ILE A 129 -0.74 2.34 6.00
CA ILE A 129 0.71 2.36 6.24
C ILE A 129 1.40 3.27 5.22
N ALA A 130 2.29 4.14 5.68
CA ALA A 130 3.16 4.90 4.80
C ALA A 130 4.64 4.51 4.99
N TYR A 131 5.42 4.69 3.94
CA TYR A 131 6.86 4.41 3.91
C TYR A 131 7.57 5.61 3.28
N VAL A 132 8.56 6.15 3.98
CA VAL A 132 9.32 7.31 3.50
C VAL A 132 10.80 6.96 3.45
N LEU A 133 11.45 7.17 2.31
CA LEU A 133 12.90 7.08 2.19
C LEU A 133 13.55 8.34 2.78
N ASP A 134 13.96 8.27 4.05
CA ASP A 134 14.55 9.38 4.79
C ASP A 134 16.07 9.47 4.54
N ARG A 135 16.45 10.08 3.42
CA ARG A 135 17.87 10.18 3.03
C ARG A 135 18.69 11.08 3.95
N ASP A 136 18.09 12.15 4.46
CA ASP A 136 18.74 13.20 5.25
C ASP A 136 18.57 13.02 6.76
N GLY A 137 17.75 12.07 7.20
CA GLY A 137 17.49 11.81 8.63
C GLY A 137 16.59 12.87 9.27
N LEU A 138 15.92 13.70 8.48
CA LEU A 138 15.11 14.82 8.96
C LEU A 138 13.62 14.50 9.01
N PHE A 139 13.18 13.34 8.51
CA PHE A 139 11.76 13.02 8.42
C PHE A 139 11.05 13.06 9.78
N ALA A 140 11.69 12.58 10.85
CA ALA A 140 11.11 12.56 12.19
C ALA A 140 10.73 13.96 12.73
N ARG A 141 11.39 15.03 12.28
CA ARG A 141 11.06 16.42 12.66
C ARG A 141 9.91 17.00 11.83
N LYS A 142 9.61 16.37 10.69
CA LYS A 142 8.60 16.80 9.74
C LYS A 142 7.28 16.03 9.92
N SER A 143 7.26 14.98 10.74
CA SER A 143 6.06 14.19 10.99
C SER A 143 5.29 14.67 12.22
N ASN A 144 3.97 14.56 12.14
CA ASN A 144 3.09 14.65 13.29
C ASN A 144 2.97 13.26 13.91
N ARG A 145 3.35 13.14 15.19
CA ARG A 145 3.46 11.84 15.89
C ARG A 145 2.37 11.64 16.94
N GLU A 146 1.33 12.47 16.91
CA GLU A 146 0.21 12.42 17.85
C GLU A 146 -0.46 11.04 17.81
N MET A 147 -0.71 10.49 16.62
CA MET A 147 -1.41 9.22 16.44
C MET A 147 -0.53 8.09 15.87
N VAL A 148 0.62 8.41 15.30
CA VAL A 148 1.47 7.46 14.56
C VAL A 148 2.81 7.20 15.24
N ASP A 149 3.30 5.98 15.05
CA ASP A 149 4.69 5.62 15.35
C ASP A 149 5.54 5.63 14.09
N LEU A 150 6.82 5.94 14.29
CA LEU A 150 7.85 5.87 13.27
C LEU A 150 8.74 4.68 13.59
N GLU A 151 8.83 3.74 12.66
CA GLU A 151 9.53 2.47 12.84
C GLU A 151 10.51 2.23 11.70
N PRO A 152 11.63 1.52 11.92
CA PRO A 152 12.50 1.11 10.83
C PRO A 152 11.80 0.05 9.96
N LEU A 153 12.13 0.01 8.66
CA LEU A 153 11.64 -1.02 7.73
C LEU A 153 12.39 -2.35 7.92
N ILE A 154 11.95 -3.15 8.89
CA ILE A 154 12.56 -4.45 9.27
C ILE A 154 11.66 -5.67 9.06
N ASP A 155 10.35 -5.47 8.96
CA ASP A 155 9.39 -6.55 8.72
C ASP A 155 9.51 -7.08 7.29
N ALA A 156 9.54 -8.41 7.12
CA ALA A 156 9.81 -9.03 5.83
C ALA A 156 8.69 -8.77 4.80
N GLU A 157 7.43 -8.75 5.22
CA GLU A 157 6.30 -8.49 4.32
C GLU A 157 6.30 -7.02 3.86
N ASP A 158 6.63 -6.10 4.76
CA ASP A 158 6.75 -4.69 4.43
C ASP A 158 7.96 -4.42 3.53
N ILE A 159 9.10 -5.07 3.77
CA ILE A 159 10.30 -4.99 2.92
C ILE A 159 9.97 -5.45 1.50
N ASP A 160 9.33 -6.62 1.36
CA ASP A 160 8.93 -7.14 0.05
C ASP A 160 7.94 -6.21 -0.64
N TYR A 161 6.92 -5.75 0.10
CA TYR A 161 5.93 -4.81 -0.44
C TYR A 161 6.56 -3.54 -0.98
N VAL A 162 7.42 -2.87 -0.20
CA VAL A 162 8.07 -1.63 -0.61
C VAL A 162 8.96 -1.87 -1.83
N ARG A 163 9.74 -2.95 -1.83
CA ARG A 163 10.60 -3.30 -2.97
C ARG A 163 9.77 -3.53 -4.24
N VAL A 164 8.68 -4.30 -4.16
CA VAL A 164 7.77 -4.56 -5.28
C VAL A 164 7.09 -3.29 -5.75
N ALA A 165 6.66 -2.41 -4.84
CA ALA A 165 6.05 -1.13 -5.20
C ALA A 165 7.03 -0.25 -5.99
N ILE A 166 8.30 -0.20 -5.58
CA ILE A 166 9.36 0.54 -6.29
C ILE A 166 9.68 -0.09 -7.65
N MET A 167 9.74 -1.42 -7.75
CA MET A 167 9.92 -2.13 -9.04
C MET A 167 8.79 -1.82 -10.02
N LYS A 168 7.54 -1.86 -9.56
CA LYS A 168 6.38 -1.46 -10.37
C LYS A 168 6.48 0.00 -10.78
N HIS A 169 6.88 0.88 -9.86
CA HIS A 169 7.09 2.29 -10.15
C HIS A 169 8.12 2.49 -11.27
N ALA A 170 9.33 1.95 -11.12
CA ALA A 170 10.39 2.01 -12.13
C ALA A 170 9.89 1.49 -13.49
N THR A 171 9.22 0.34 -13.51
CA THR A 171 8.70 -0.29 -14.73
C THR A 171 7.63 0.56 -15.43
N LEU A 172 6.72 1.16 -14.66
CA LEU A 172 5.57 1.88 -15.21
C LEU A 172 5.88 3.33 -15.58
N THR A 173 6.89 3.94 -14.95
CA THR A 173 7.24 5.36 -15.14
C THR A 173 8.59 5.58 -15.83
N GLY A 174 9.41 4.52 -15.98
CA GLY A 174 10.79 4.64 -16.43
C GLY A 174 11.65 5.50 -15.48
N SER A 175 11.33 5.48 -14.18
CA SER A 175 12.07 6.27 -13.19
C SER A 175 13.47 5.69 -12.96
N ARG A 176 14.47 6.38 -13.50
CA ARG A 176 15.88 6.13 -13.20
C ARG A 176 16.18 6.31 -11.70
N TYR A 177 15.50 7.25 -11.04
CA TYR A 177 15.67 7.46 -9.62
C TYR A 177 15.24 6.22 -8.81
N ALA A 178 14.08 5.63 -9.14
CA ALA A 178 13.65 4.37 -8.54
C ALA A 178 14.59 3.19 -8.89
N GLU A 179 15.11 3.13 -10.11
CA GLU A 179 16.14 2.14 -10.49
C GLU A 179 17.40 2.27 -9.63
N THR A 180 17.88 3.50 -9.37
CA THR A 180 19.03 3.70 -8.46
C THR A 180 18.75 3.24 -7.04
N ILE A 181 17.51 3.41 -6.56
CA ILE A 181 17.10 2.94 -5.23
C ILE A 181 17.14 1.41 -5.17
N LEU A 182 16.65 0.74 -6.22
CA LEU A 182 16.66 -0.72 -6.31
C LEU A 182 18.07 -1.29 -6.44
N ALA A 183 18.96 -0.59 -7.15
CA ALA A 183 20.36 -0.99 -7.30
C ALA A 183 21.12 -0.95 -5.97
N ASP A 184 20.83 0.05 -5.11
CA ASP A 184 21.43 0.19 -3.77
C ASP A 184 20.47 -0.22 -2.64
N TRP A 185 19.62 -1.22 -2.90
CA TRP A 185 18.53 -1.59 -2.00
C TRP A 185 19.01 -1.95 -0.58
N ALA A 186 20.11 -2.70 -0.47
CA ALA A 186 20.63 -3.17 0.82
C ALA A 186 21.02 -2.03 1.78
N ASN A 187 21.39 -0.86 1.23
CA ASN A 187 21.73 0.32 2.02
C ASN A 187 20.52 1.24 2.20
N LEU A 188 19.77 1.48 1.12
CA LEU A 188 18.65 2.42 1.15
C LEU A 188 17.42 1.88 1.88
N GLN A 189 17.20 0.56 1.92
CA GLN A 189 16.16 -0.06 2.74
C GLN A 189 16.25 0.39 4.20
N LYS A 190 17.47 0.46 4.75
CA LYS A 190 17.71 0.85 6.15
C LYS A 190 17.34 2.30 6.45
N LYS A 191 17.18 3.12 5.41
CA LYS A 191 16.76 4.53 5.50
C LYS A 191 15.25 4.70 5.33
N PHE A 192 14.51 3.63 5.07
CA PHE A 192 13.05 3.72 5.08
C PHE A 192 12.51 3.80 6.50
N VAL A 193 11.65 4.79 6.72
CA VAL A 193 10.83 4.92 7.90
C VAL A 193 9.42 4.43 7.55
N LYS A 194 8.94 3.44 8.29
CA LYS A 194 7.56 3.00 8.31
C LYS A 194 6.76 3.91 9.23
N ILE A 195 5.58 4.34 8.79
CA ILE A 195 4.66 5.17 9.54
C ILE A 195 3.35 4.40 9.67
N MET A 196 2.93 4.16 10.91
CA MET A 196 1.72 3.42 11.20
C MET A 196 0.98 3.98 12.42
N PRO A 197 -0.35 4.17 12.36
CA PRO A 197 -1.14 4.58 13.51
C PRO A 197 -1.15 3.51 14.61
N ARG A 198 -1.01 3.93 15.87
CA ARG A 198 -0.93 3.02 17.03
C ARG A 198 -2.17 2.15 17.15
N ASP A 199 -3.35 2.74 16.98
CA ASP A 199 -4.64 2.04 17.12
C ASP A 199 -4.84 1.04 15.98
N TYR A 200 -4.47 1.44 14.76
CA TYR A 200 -4.49 0.55 13.61
C TYR A 200 -3.54 -0.64 13.80
N LYS A 201 -2.33 -0.39 14.31
CA LYS A 201 -1.37 -1.45 14.65
C LYS A 201 -1.92 -2.42 15.69
N ARG A 202 -2.54 -1.91 16.75
CA ARG A 202 -3.21 -2.75 17.78
C ARG A 202 -4.34 -3.59 17.18
N ALA A 203 -5.15 -3.01 16.29
CA ALA A 203 -6.23 -3.71 15.63
C ALA A 203 -5.72 -4.86 14.74
N LEU A 204 -4.67 -4.64 13.94
CA LEU A 204 -4.06 -5.69 13.11
C LEU A 204 -3.47 -6.83 13.95
N ALA A 205 -2.79 -6.50 15.05
CA ALA A 205 -2.23 -7.52 15.96
C ALA A 205 -3.34 -8.37 16.60
N ALA A 206 -4.44 -7.74 17.03
CA ALA A 206 -5.59 -8.45 17.58
C ALA A 206 -6.32 -9.32 16.54
N GLU A 207 -6.36 -8.90 15.28
CA GLU A 207 -6.90 -9.71 14.19
C GLU A 207 -6.00 -10.90 13.85
N ALA A 208 -4.68 -10.70 13.80
CA ALA A 208 -3.71 -11.77 13.58
C ALA A 208 -3.79 -12.84 14.68
N ALA A 209 -3.79 -12.43 15.95
CA ALA A 209 -3.92 -13.35 17.09
C ALA A 209 -5.22 -14.18 17.04
N ARG A 210 -6.34 -13.54 16.66
CA ARG A 210 -7.62 -14.24 16.46
C ARG A 210 -7.55 -15.27 15.34
N ARG A 211 -6.96 -14.92 14.19
CA ARG A 211 -6.77 -15.86 13.06
C ARG A 211 -5.87 -17.04 13.42
N GLU A 212 -4.81 -16.81 14.19
CA GLU A 212 -3.93 -17.87 14.68
C GLU A 212 -4.66 -18.82 15.64
N GLU A 213 -5.48 -18.27 16.54
CA GLU A 213 -6.30 -19.07 17.45
C GLU A 213 -7.33 -19.91 16.69
N GLU A 214 -8.05 -19.31 15.74
CA GLU A 214 -9.01 -20.00 14.87
C GLU A 214 -8.33 -21.13 14.07
N ALA A 215 -7.15 -20.86 13.49
CA ALA A 215 -6.36 -21.87 12.77
C ALA A 215 -5.90 -23.01 13.68
N ARG A 216 -5.47 -22.70 14.91
CA ARG A 216 -5.08 -23.70 15.91
C ARG A 216 -6.27 -24.57 16.32
N GLN A 217 -7.43 -23.96 16.58
CA GLN A 217 -8.66 -24.68 16.91
C GLN A 217 -9.12 -25.56 15.75
N ALA A 218 -9.11 -25.06 14.51
CA ALA A 218 -9.44 -25.86 13.32
C ALA A 218 -8.51 -27.07 13.15
N THR A 219 -7.22 -26.89 13.42
CA THR A 219 -6.21 -27.97 13.38
C THR A 219 -6.43 -29.00 14.49
N MET A 220 -6.88 -28.59 15.69
CA MET A 220 -7.19 -29.49 16.81
C MET A 220 -8.50 -30.28 16.62
N VAL A 221 -9.49 -29.73 15.91
CA VAL A 221 -10.77 -30.41 15.65
C VAL A 221 -10.65 -31.45 14.53
N ALA A 222 -9.77 -31.24 13.55
CA ALA A 222 -9.52 -32.16 12.43
C ALA A 222 -9.23 -33.63 12.85
N PRO A 223 -8.34 -33.94 13.82
CA PRO A 223 -8.10 -35.32 14.26
C PRO A 223 -9.26 -35.91 15.11
N VAL A 224 -10.05 -35.07 15.80
CA VAL A 224 -11.17 -35.55 16.65
C VAL A 224 -12.37 -36.00 15.80
N VAL A 225 -12.64 -35.32 14.69
CA VAL A 225 -13.70 -35.71 13.74
C VAL A 225 -13.32 -36.99 12.99
N ALA A 226 -12.04 -37.13 12.58
CA ALA A 226 -11.53 -38.35 11.99
C ALA A 226 -11.62 -39.56 12.95
N ALA A 227 -11.23 -39.37 14.21
CA ALA A 227 -11.33 -40.42 15.25
C ALA A 227 -12.78 -40.83 15.55
N LYS A 228 -13.74 -39.89 15.58
CA LYS A 228 -15.17 -40.20 15.75
C LYS A 228 -15.77 -40.97 14.55
N LYS A 229 -15.35 -40.66 13.32
CA LYS A 229 -15.78 -41.41 12.11
C LYS A 229 -15.29 -42.87 12.12
N VAL A 230 -14.03 -43.10 12.50
CA VAL A 230 -13.47 -44.46 12.62
C VAL A 230 -14.16 -45.27 13.71
N ARG A 231 -14.49 -44.65 14.85
CA ARG A 231 -15.16 -45.34 15.97
C ARG A 231 -16.63 -45.68 15.66
N LYS A 232 -17.32 -44.87 14.85
CA LYS A 232 -18.69 -45.17 14.37
C LYS A 232 -18.71 -46.29 13.32
N SER A 233 -17.75 -46.36 12.40
CA SER A 233 -17.70 -47.45 11.41
C SER A 233 -17.43 -48.81 12.06
N LYS A 234 -16.52 -48.88 13.05
CA LYS A 234 -16.22 -50.13 13.77
C LYS A 234 -17.42 -50.66 14.59
N ARG A 235 -18.22 -49.78 15.20
CA ARG A 235 -19.45 -50.19 15.92
C ARG A 235 -20.58 -50.64 14.99
N GLY A 236 -20.70 -50.06 13.80
CA GLY A 236 -21.71 -50.45 12.80
C GLY A 236 -21.46 -51.83 12.18
N VAL A 237 -20.20 -52.23 12.02
CA VAL A 237 -19.84 -53.57 11.49
C VAL A 237 -20.09 -54.65 12.54
N SER A 238 -19.77 -54.39 13.81
CA SER A 238 -20.00 -55.35 14.91
C SER A 238 -21.49 -55.65 15.16
N ALA A 239 -22.37 -54.65 15.04
CA ALA A 239 -23.81 -54.85 15.22
C ALA A 239 -24.46 -55.67 14.08
N LYS A 240 -23.96 -55.55 12.84
CA LYS A 240 -24.45 -56.37 11.71
C LYS A 240 -23.98 -57.83 11.76
N ALA A 241 -22.81 -58.11 12.35
CA ALA A 241 -22.30 -59.48 12.48
C ALA A 241 -23.06 -60.31 13.55
N LEU A 242 -23.58 -59.65 14.60
CA LEU A 242 -24.35 -60.33 15.65
C LEU A 242 -25.80 -60.66 15.27
N GLN A 243 -26.33 -60.07 14.20
CA GLN A 243 -27.69 -60.33 13.71
C GLN A 243 -27.78 -61.49 12.71
N GLN A 244 -26.64 -62.08 12.31
CA GLN A 244 -26.57 -63.23 11.38
C GLN A 244 -26.31 -64.58 12.08
N LEU A 245 -26.29 -64.62 13.43
CA LEU A 245 -26.00 -65.84 14.21
C LEU A 245 -27.20 -66.42 14.98
N HIS A 246 -28.43 -65.93 14.72
CA HIS A 246 -29.68 -66.54 15.22
C HIS A 246 -30.56 -67.07 14.07
N GLY A 247 -29.92 -67.67 13.06
CA GLY A 247 -30.56 -68.63 12.15
C GLY A 247 -30.08 -70.02 12.50
#